data_AF-A0A418T932-F1
#
_entry.id   AF-A0A418T932-F1
#
_cell.length_a   1.000
_cell.length_b   1.000
_cell.length_c   1.000
_cell.angle_alpha   90.00
_cell.angle_beta   90.00
_cell.angle_gamma   90.00
#
_symmetry.space_group_name_H-M   'P 1'
#
loop_
_entity.id
_entity.type
_entity.pdbx_description
1 polymer ?
#
loop_
_entity_poly.entity_id
_entity_poly.type
_entity_poly.pdbx_seq_one_letter_code
_entity_poly.pdbx_strand_id
1 'polypeptide(L)'
;MKLRMPPGQSGVDSLLSAILELLAELSEPCILVLDDYHLIANPLVHHSMSALLEHAPSSFRILMISRTIPSIPLSRLRVSKRLSQLNAEDLRFTIEEADDLQRLTLSNPLTETELALLEAKTEGWAAGLLLAFLSLQNRQDTAAYIQAFSGSHRYIFDYLADEVLGGLDAPLLDFLLLTSIADRFTAELADAITRNKMPIFFWTCWRRAIFF
;
A
#
# COMPACT_ATOMS: atom_id res chain seq x y z
N MET A 1 -6.42 -24.03 -28.24
CA MET A 1 -6.64 -22.87 -29.13
C MET A 1 -5.27 -22.26 -29.42
N LYS A 2 -4.74 -22.42 -30.64
CA LYS A 2 -3.41 -21.88 -31.01
C LYS A 2 -3.59 -20.46 -31.52
N LEU A 3 -3.11 -19.47 -30.75
CA LEU A 3 -3.06 -18.07 -31.16
C LEU A 3 -2.19 -17.92 -32.41
N ARG A 4 -2.79 -17.51 -33.52
CA ARG A 4 -2.11 -17.26 -34.79
C ARG A 4 -1.72 -15.78 -34.82
N MET A 5 -0.43 -15.50 -34.77
CA MET A 5 0.11 -14.13 -34.78
C MET A 5 -0.03 -13.49 -36.17
N PRO A 6 -0.65 -12.31 -36.32
CA PRO A 6 -0.58 -11.54 -37.56
C PRO A 6 0.84 -10.97 -37.78
N PRO A 7 1.32 -10.86 -39.03
CA PRO A 7 2.68 -10.41 -39.31
C PRO A 7 2.84 -8.90 -39.00
N GLY A 8 3.82 -8.55 -38.16
CA GLY A 8 4.23 -7.16 -37.89
C GLY A 8 3.87 -6.61 -36.50
N GLN A 9 3.13 -7.35 -35.67
CA GLN A 9 2.85 -6.99 -34.28
C GLN A 9 3.85 -7.66 -33.33
N SER A 10 4.22 -6.98 -32.24
CA SER A 10 4.97 -7.63 -31.17
C SER A 10 4.12 -8.74 -30.55
N GLY A 11 4.75 -9.79 -30.01
CA GLY A 11 4.00 -10.88 -29.33
C GLY A 11 3.12 -10.40 -28.18
N VAL A 12 3.44 -9.24 -27.61
CA VAL A 12 2.68 -8.62 -26.53
C VAL A 12 1.40 -7.97 -27.06
N ASP A 13 1.45 -7.29 -28.21
CA ASP A 13 0.27 -6.62 -28.79
C ASP A 13 -0.78 -7.65 -29.22
N SER A 14 -0.34 -8.73 -29.89
CA SER A 14 -1.25 -9.80 -30.29
C SER A 14 -1.86 -10.54 -29.10
N LEU A 15 -1.10 -10.70 -28.01
CA LEU A 15 -1.64 -11.25 -26.76
C LEU A 15 -2.69 -10.32 -26.13
N LEU A 16 -2.42 -9.02 -26.10
CA LEU A 16 -3.36 -8.03 -25.57
C LEU A 16 -4.66 -8.00 -26.38
N SER A 17 -4.58 -8.01 -27.71
CA SER A 17 -5.77 -8.08 -28.57
C SER A 17 -6.59 -9.33 -28.28
N ALA A 18 -5.94 -10.50 -28.15
CA ALA A 18 -6.63 -11.73 -27.82
C ALA A 18 -7.29 -11.70 -26.42
N ILE A 19 -6.64 -11.07 -25.44
CA ILE A 19 -7.24 -10.86 -24.11
C ILE A 19 -8.48 -9.98 -24.22
N LEU A 20 -8.41 -8.87 -24.96
CA LEU A 20 -9.54 -7.95 -25.13
C LEU A 20 -10.73 -8.63 -25.84
N GLU A 21 -10.46 -9.43 -26.87
CA GLU A 21 -11.48 -10.24 -27.55
C GLU A 21 -12.14 -11.23 -26.58
N LEU A 22 -11.35 -11.96 -25.81
CA LEU A 22 -11.86 -12.90 -24.80
C LEU A 22 -12.71 -12.19 -23.74
N LEU A 23 -12.27 -11.02 -23.27
CA LEU A 23 -13.01 -10.23 -22.28
C LEU A 23 -14.33 -9.69 -22.84
N ALA A 24 -14.37 -9.36 -24.14
CA ALA A 24 -15.59 -8.89 -24.80
C ALA A 24 -16.65 -10.00 -24.95
N GLU A 25 -16.23 -11.27 -24.98
CA GLU A 25 -17.13 -12.43 -25.02
C GLU A 25 -17.69 -12.81 -23.64
N LEU A 26 -17.21 -12.21 -22.55
CA LEU A 26 -17.72 -12.47 -21.20
C LEU A 26 -19.18 -12.01 -21.07
N SER A 27 -20.06 -12.98 -20.83
CA SER A 27 -21.49 -12.73 -20.59
C SER A 27 -21.78 -12.18 -19.20
N GLU A 28 -20.88 -12.38 -18.24
CA GLU A 28 -21.03 -11.95 -16.85
C GLU A 28 -19.97 -10.91 -16.47
N PRO A 29 -20.30 -9.98 -15.55
CA PRO A 29 -19.32 -9.04 -15.02
C PRO A 29 -18.15 -9.77 -14.35
N CYS A 30 -16.93 -9.35 -14.67
CA CYS A 30 -15.70 -9.94 -14.16
C CYS A 30 -14.81 -8.87 -13.53
N ILE A 31 -14.17 -9.21 -12.40
CA ILE A 31 -13.21 -8.33 -11.72
C ILE A 31 -11.85 -9.04 -11.68
N LEU A 32 -10.83 -8.41 -12.24
CA LEU A 32 -9.44 -8.82 -12.08
C LEU A 32 -8.82 -8.07 -10.90
N VAL A 33 -8.39 -8.80 -9.87
CA VAL A 33 -7.66 -8.26 -8.72
C VAL A 33 -6.17 -8.43 -8.96
N LEU A 34 -5.44 -7.32 -8.93
CA LEU A 34 -3.99 -7.28 -9.04
C LEU A 34 -3.42 -6.81 -7.71
N ASP A 35 -2.90 -7.75 -6.94
CA ASP A 35 -2.23 -7.46 -5.67
C ASP A 35 -0.74 -7.18 -5.88
N ASP A 36 -0.17 -6.35 -5.00
CA ASP A 36 1.23 -5.92 -5.02
C ASP A 36 1.75 -5.41 -6.39
N TYR A 37 0.93 -4.63 -7.11
CA TYR A 37 1.27 -4.19 -8.48
C TYR A 37 2.58 -3.40 -8.56
N HIS A 38 2.96 -2.71 -7.48
CA HIS A 38 4.24 -1.99 -7.36
C HIS A 38 5.49 -2.86 -7.57
N LEU A 39 5.40 -4.19 -7.44
CA LEU A 39 6.51 -5.12 -7.73
C LEU A 39 6.79 -5.25 -9.23
N ILE A 40 5.83 -4.90 -10.08
CA ILE A 40 6.00 -4.91 -11.53
C ILE A 40 6.81 -3.66 -11.92
N ALA A 41 8.07 -3.86 -12.31
CA ALA A 41 8.94 -2.79 -12.80
C ALA A 41 9.03 -2.69 -14.34
N ASN A 42 8.46 -3.67 -15.06
CA ASN A 42 8.61 -3.76 -16.52
C ASN A 42 7.71 -2.75 -17.24
N PRO A 43 8.27 -1.75 -17.97
CA PRO A 43 7.47 -0.73 -18.66
C PRO A 43 6.50 -1.30 -19.70
N LEU A 44 6.83 -2.44 -20.32
CA LEU A 44 5.94 -3.09 -21.30
C LEU A 44 4.64 -3.54 -20.64
N VAL A 45 4.71 -4.06 -19.40
CA VAL A 45 3.52 -4.50 -18.66
C VAL A 45 2.65 -3.29 -18.31
N HIS A 46 3.24 -2.17 -17.91
CA HIS A 46 2.50 -0.94 -17.65
C HIS A 46 1.81 -0.39 -18.90
N HIS A 47 2.49 -0.46 -20.05
CA HIS A 47 1.91 -0.06 -21.34
C HIS A 47 0.72 -0.94 -21.70
N SER A 48 0.87 -2.27 -21.62
CA SER A 48 -0.22 -3.21 -21.89
C SER A 48 -1.39 -3.03 -20.91
N MET A 49 -1.11 -2.78 -19.62
CA MET A 49 -2.16 -2.51 -18.63
C MET A 49 -2.90 -1.20 -18.91
N SER A 50 -2.19 -0.17 -19.37
CA SER A 50 -2.81 1.10 -19.78
C SER A 50 -3.77 0.89 -20.95
N ALA A 51 -3.35 0.14 -21.96
CA ALA A 51 -4.18 -0.20 -23.10
C ALA A 51 -5.37 -1.09 -22.73
N LEU A 52 -5.18 -2.05 -21.81
CA LEU A 52 -6.26 -2.87 -21.27
C LEU A 52 -7.31 -2.01 -20.55
N LEU A 53 -6.90 -1.09 -19.67
CA LEU A 53 -7.83 -0.19 -18.97
C LEU A 53 -8.61 0.72 -19.92
N GLU A 54 -7.98 1.18 -21.00
CA GLU A 54 -8.61 2.05 -21.99
C GLU A 54 -9.68 1.30 -22.80
N HIS A 55 -9.39 0.07 -23.23
CA HIS A 55 -10.21 -0.70 -24.18
C HIS A 55 -11.07 -1.81 -23.54
N ALA A 56 -10.90 -2.09 -22.24
CA ALA A 56 -11.69 -3.11 -21.56
C ALA A 56 -13.20 -2.83 -21.66
N PRO A 57 -14.02 -3.88 -21.84
CA PRO A 57 -15.47 -3.76 -21.86
C PRO A 57 -16.00 -3.31 -20.49
N SER A 58 -17.21 -2.74 -20.45
CA SER A 58 -17.83 -2.27 -19.21
C SER A 58 -18.19 -3.38 -18.21
N SER A 59 -18.29 -4.63 -18.69
CA SER A 59 -18.45 -5.84 -17.88
C SER A 59 -17.16 -6.20 -17.14
N PHE A 60 -16.00 -5.68 -17.55
CA PHE A 60 -14.71 -5.99 -16.93
C PHE A 60 -14.23 -4.83 -16.06
N ARG A 61 -13.82 -5.14 -14.83
CA ARG A 61 -13.23 -4.16 -13.90
C ARG A 61 -11.87 -4.66 -13.42
N ILE A 62 -11.00 -3.72 -13.11
CA ILE A 62 -9.70 -4.02 -12.52
C ILE A 62 -9.64 -3.36 -11.15
N LEU A 63 -9.36 -4.15 -10.12
CA LEU A 63 -8.98 -3.68 -8.80
C LEU A 63 -7.47 -3.84 -8.67
N MET A 64 -6.77 -2.74 -8.42
CA MET A 64 -5.31 -2.75 -8.32
C MET A 64 -4.90 -2.29 -6.92
N ILE A 65 -4.17 -3.15 -6.22
CA ILE A 65 -3.64 -2.91 -4.89
C ILE A 65 -2.13 -2.70 -5.04
N SER A 66 -1.64 -1.60 -4.49
CA SER A 66 -0.26 -1.18 -4.70
C SER A 66 0.18 -0.24 -3.60
N ARG A 67 1.43 -0.38 -3.14
CA ARG A 67 2.05 0.55 -2.19
C ARG A 67 2.46 1.88 -2.84
N THR A 68 2.51 1.92 -4.16
CA THR A 68 2.93 3.09 -4.94
C THR A 68 1.94 3.39 -6.04
N ILE A 69 1.86 4.64 -6.47
CA ILE A 69 1.06 4.98 -7.65
C ILE A 69 1.71 4.31 -8.87
N PRO A 70 1.00 3.39 -9.57
CA PRO A 70 1.53 2.71 -10.74
C PRO A 70 1.93 3.70 -11.84
N SER A 71 2.93 3.34 -12.65
CA SER A 71 3.36 4.14 -13.82
C SER A 71 2.38 4.02 -15.00
N ILE A 72 1.09 4.24 -14.72
CA ILE A 72 -0.03 4.17 -15.66
C ILE A 72 -0.65 5.58 -15.75
N PRO A 73 -0.98 6.10 -16.93
CA PRO A 73 -1.60 7.41 -17.09
C PRO A 73 -3.07 7.41 -16.60
N LEU A 74 -3.26 7.63 -15.30
CA LEU A 74 -4.59 7.61 -14.65
C LEU A 74 -5.43 8.88 -14.90
N SER A 75 -4.84 9.95 -15.41
CA SER A 75 -5.50 11.26 -15.58
C SER A 75 -6.75 11.19 -16.47
N ARG A 76 -6.67 10.45 -17.58
CA ARG A 76 -7.82 10.25 -18.48
C ARG A 76 -8.97 9.51 -17.79
N LEU A 77 -8.67 8.42 -17.09
CA LEU A 77 -9.66 7.63 -16.35
C LEU A 77 -10.36 8.45 -15.27
N ARG A 78 -9.61 9.37 -14.62
CA ARG A 78 -10.15 10.30 -13.63
C ARG A 78 -11.16 11.28 -14.23
N VAL A 79 -10.80 11.93 -15.35
CA VAL A 79 -11.71 12.88 -16.04
C VAL A 79 -12.96 12.18 -16.56
N SER A 80 -12.82 10.94 -17.05
CA SER A 80 -13.96 10.15 -17.53
C SER A 80 -14.77 9.47 -16.42
N LYS A 81 -14.49 9.73 -15.14
CA LYS A 81 -15.13 9.08 -13.97
C LYS A 81 -15.09 7.54 -14.01
N ARG A 82 -14.03 6.98 -14.60
CA ARG A 82 -13.76 5.53 -14.68
C ARG A 82 -12.71 5.06 -13.66
N LEU A 83 -12.29 5.95 -12.76
CA LEU A 83 -11.31 5.67 -11.71
C LEU A 83 -11.94 5.95 -10.34
N SER A 84 -11.93 4.95 -9.48
CA SER A 84 -12.09 5.08 -8.04
C SER A 84 -10.75 4.79 -7.39
N GLN A 85 -10.33 5.63 -6.44
CA GLN A 85 -9.04 5.53 -5.77
C GLN A 85 -9.29 5.64 -4.27
N LEU A 86 -8.73 4.69 -3.51
CA LEU A 86 -8.65 4.73 -2.05
C LEU A 86 -7.18 4.88 -1.69
N ASN A 87 -6.87 5.85 -0.85
CA ASN A 87 -5.53 6.12 -0.35
C ASN A 87 -5.39 5.58 1.08
N ALA A 88 -4.18 5.65 1.61
CA ALA A 88 -3.91 5.24 2.99
C ALA A 88 -4.81 5.98 4.01
N GLU A 89 -5.09 7.27 3.80
CA GLU A 89 -5.99 8.05 4.64
C GLU A 89 -7.42 7.50 4.67
N ASP A 90 -7.91 7.00 3.54
CA ASP A 90 -9.25 6.38 3.43
C ASP A 90 -9.30 4.99 4.09
N LEU A 91 -8.14 4.37 4.33
CA LEU A 91 -7.98 3.04 4.93
C LEU A 91 -7.58 3.10 6.40
N ARG A 92 -7.36 4.30 6.96
CA ARG A 92 -7.11 4.46 8.40
C ARG A 92 -8.39 4.09 9.14
N PHE A 93 -8.25 3.14 10.06
CA PHE A 93 -9.36 2.70 10.89
C PHE A 93 -9.84 3.85 11.74
N THR A 94 -11.15 4.07 11.76
CA THR A 94 -11.77 4.96 12.73
C THR A 94 -11.75 4.31 14.12
N ILE A 95 -12.07 5.10 15.15
CA ILE A 95 -12.16 4.56 16.52
C ILE A 95 -13.24 3.47 16.62
N GLU A 96 -14.33 3.60 15.86
CA GLU A 96 -15.40 2.60 15.78
C GLU A 96 -14.92 1.31 15.11
N GLU A 97 -14.15 1.41 14.01
CA GLU A 97 -13.57 0.24 13.33
C GLU A 97 -12.50 -0.43 14.18
N ALA A 98 -11.70 0.34 14.95
CA ALA A 98 -10.76 -0.18 15.92
C ALA A 98 -11.47 -0.93 17.06
N ASP A 99 -12.62 -0.41 17.50
CA ASP A 99 -13.47 -1.03 18.52
C ASP A 99 -14.11 -2.35 18.02
N ASP A 100 -14.52 -2.40 16.75
CA ASP A 100 -14.93 -3.64 16.09
C ASP A 100 -13.79 -4.65 15.98
N LEU A 101 -12.60 -4.19 15.59
CA LEU A 101 -11.41 -5.05 15.45
C LEU A 101 -10.98 -5.67 16.79
N GLN A 102 -10.99 -4.91 17.89
CA GLN A 102 -10.62 -5.46 19.20
C GLN A 102 -11.61 -6.53 19.65
N ARG A 103 -12.91 -6.42 19.34
CA ARG A 103 -13.91 -7.44 19.70
C ARG A 103 -13.67 -8.77 18.99
N LEU A 104 -13.10 -8.73 17.79
CA LEU A 104 -12.74 -9.92 17.04
C LEU A 104 -11.44 -10.56 17.52
N THR A 105 -10.58 -9.79 18.21
CA THR A 105 -9.21 -10.19 18.52
C THR A 105 -8.98 -10.46 20.01
N LEU A 106 -9.53 -9.64 20.90
CA LEU A 106 -9.33 -9.71 22.35
C LEU A 106 -10.50 -10.43 23.03
N SER A 107 -10.18 -11.24 24.05
CA SER A 107 -11.22 -11.81 24.92
C SER A 107 -11.79 -10.77 25.88
N ASN A 108 -10.96 -9.82 26.33
CA ASN A 108 -11.35 -8.69 27.16
C ASN A 108 -11.02 -7.39 26.41
N PRO A 109 -12.04 -6.65 25.92
CA PRO A 109 -11.82 -5.39 25.22
C PRO A 109 -11.13 -4.34 26.10
N LEU A 110 -10.42 -3.42 25.46
CA LEU A 110 -9.81 -2.28 26.13
C LEU A 110 -10.88 -1.30 26.60
N THR A 111 -10.53 -0.48 27.60
CA THR A 111 -11.34 0.69 27.93
C THR A 111 -11.30 1.71 26.78
N GLU A 112 -12.29 2.60 26.70
CA GLU A 112 -12.36 3.63 25.65
C GLU A 112 -11.10 4.51 25.61
N THR A 113 -10.54 4.85 26.77
CA THR A 113 -9.32 5.66 26.88
C THR A 113 -8.07 4.92 26.41
N GLU A 114 -7.99 3.62 26.69
CA GLU A 114 -6.90 2.75 26.24
C GLU A 114 -6.95 2.53 24.72
N LEU A 115 -8.14 2.28 24.17
CA LEU A 115 -8.35 2.12 22.74
C LEU A 115 -8.03 3.42 21.99
N ALA A 116 -8.51 4.57 22.48
CA ALA A 116 -8.21 5.87 21.88
C ALA A 116 -6.72 6.20 21.92
N LEU A 117 -6.03 5.87 23.01
CA LEU A 117 -4.58 6.05 23.10
C LEU A 117 -3.83 5.14 22.11
N LEU A 118 -4.28 3.90 21.96
CA LEU A 118 -3.65 2.94 21.05
C LEU A 118 -3.92 3.32 19.58
N GLU A 119 -5.14 3.70 19.24
CA GLU A 119 -5.52 4.23 17.92
C GLU A 119 -4.64 5.43 17.57
N ALA A 120 -4.53 6.42 18.46
CA ALA A 120 -3.70 7.61 18.24
C ALA A 120 -2.21 7.27 18.05
N LYS A 121 -1.69 6.27 18.77
CA LYS A 121 -0.30 5.79 18.62
C LYS A 121 -0.06 5.03 17.31
N THR A 122 -1.10 4.43 16.75
CA THR A 122 -1.06 3.72 15.46
C THR A 122 -1.52 4.58 14.30
N GLU A 123 -2.08 5.77 14.56
CA GLU A 123 -2.71 6.64 13.57
C GLU A 123 -3.76 5.91 12.72
N GLY A 124 -4.57 5.06 13.36
CA GLY A 124 -5.56 4.22 12.67
C GLY A 124 -4.97 3.11 11.80
N TRP A 125 -3.67 2.80 11.91
CA TRP A 125 -3.06 1.73 11.11
C TRP A 125 -3.58 0.35 11.54
N ALA A 126 -4.45 -0.24 10.71
CA ALA A 126 -5.13 -1.51 11.00
C ALA A 126 -4.18 -2.65 11.39
N ALA A 127 -3.06 -2.83 10.68
CA ALA A 127 -2.08 -3.86 11.03
C ALA A 127 -1.36 -3.55 12.34
N GLY A 128 -1.05 -2.28 12.63
CA GLY A 128 -0.48 -1.85 13.90
C GLY A 128 -1.41 -2.14 15.08
N LEU A 129 -2.71 -1.81 14.93
CA LEU A 129 -3.76 -2.14 15.90
C LEU A 129 -3.87 -3.65 16.12
N LEU A 130 -3.93 -4.44 15.04
CA LEU A 130 -4.01 -5.90 15.13
C LEU A 130 -2.79 -6.49 15.85
N LEU A 131 -1.57 -6.06 15.52
CA LEU A 131 -0.34 -6.49 16.18
C LEU A 131 -0.32 -6.11 17.67
N ALA A 132 -0.86 -4.93 18.02
CA ALA A 132 -1.03 -4.51 19.40
C ALA A 132 -1.99 -5.44 20.15
N PHE A 133 -3.15 -5.74 19.57
CA PHE A 133 -4.15 -6.63 20.17
C PHE A 133 -3.63 -8.05 20.34
N LEU A 134 -2.96 -8.61 19.33
CA LEU A 134 -2.32 -9.93 19.43
C LEU A 134 -1.28 -9.99 20.57
N SER A 135 -0.56 -8.89 20.78
CA SER A 135 0.42 -8.77 21.87
C SER A 135 -0.23 -8.64 23.25
N LEU A 136 -1.49 -8.20 23.32
CA LEU A 136 -2.27 -7.99 24.54
C LEU A 136 -3.02 -9.24 25.01
N GLN A 137 -3.33 -10.20 24.13
CA GLN A 137 -4.17 -11.38 24.41
C GLN A 137 -3.78 -12.16 25.68
N ASN A 138 -2.51 -12.15 26.10
CA ASN A 138 -2.02 -12.89 27.27
C ASN A 138 -1.31 -12.00 28.32
N ARG A 139 -1.55 -10.68 28.31
CA ARG A 139 -0.92 -9.75 29.26
C ARG A 139 -1.92 -9.30 30.33
N GLN A 140 -1.42 -9.17 31.56
CA GLN A 140 -2.20 -8.61 32.68
C GLN A 140 -2.03 -7.10 32.81
N ASP A 141 -0.90 -6.54 32.36
CA ASP A 141 -0.58 -5.11 32.45
C ASP A 141 -0.80 -4.40 31.12
N THR A 142 -2.08 -4.21 30.79
CA THR A 142 -2.55 -3.59 29.54
C THR A 142 -2.16 -2.11 29.44
N ALA A 143 -2.38 -1.35 30.52
CA ALA A 143 -2.14 0.10 30.52
C ALA A 143 -0.65 0.44 30.32
N ALA A 144 0.27 -0.24 31.02
CA ALA A 144 1.70 -0.01 30.84
C ALA A 144 2.16 -0.42 29.44
N TYR A 145 1.59 -1.50 28.88
CA TYR A 145 1.88 -1.93 27.52
C TYR A 145 1.49 -0.87 26.48
N ILE A 146 0.25 -0.36 26.55
CA ILE A 146 -0.25 0.66 25.61
C ILE A 146 0.57 1.95 25.74
N GLN A 147 0.94 2.34 26.96
CA GLN A 147 1.76 3.53 27.17
C GLN A 147 3.15 3.38 26.54
N ALA A 148 3.77 2.20 26.70
CA ALA A 148 5.04 1.84 26.07
C ALA A 148 4.92 1.47 24.59
N PHE A 149 3.70 1.36 24.05
CA PHE A 149 3.46 0.98 22.66
C PHE A 149 4.07 2.01 21.72
N SER A 150 5.08 1.55 20.98
CA SER A 150 5.97 2.30 20.11
C SER A 150 6.62 1.30 19.14
N GLY A 151 7.30 1.80 18.11
CA GLY A 151 8.02 0.97 17.12
C GLY A 151 9.14 0.07 17.68
N SER A 152 9.41 0.12 18.99
CA SER A 152 10.38 -0.75 19.67
C SER A 152 9.83 -2.13 20.08
N HIS A 153 8.51 -2.36 19.94
CA HIS A 153 7.93 -3.67 20.22
C HIS A 153 8.29 -4.68 19.14
N ARG A 154 8.76 -5.86 19.56
CA ARG A 154 9.28 -6.91 18.68
C ARG A 154 8.35 -7.27 17.52
N TYR A 155 7.04 -7.40 17.74
CA TYR A 155 6.10 -7.76 16.65
C TYR A 155 5.91 -6.63 15.63
N ILE A 156 5.93 -5.38 16.07
CA ILE A 156 5.89 -4.22 15.16
C ILE A 156 7.21 -4.12 14.42
N PHE A 157 8.33 -4.33 15.12
CA PHE A 157 9.66 -4.32 14.52
C PHE A 157 9.82 -5.42 13.47
N ASP A 158 9.43 -6.65 13.76
CA ASP A 158 9.54 -7.78 12.84
C ASP A 158 8.68 -7.52 11.59
N TYR A 159 7.44 -7.03 11.76
CA TYR A 159 6.61 -6.63 10.62
C TYR A 159 7.23 -5.46 9.82
N LEU A 160 7.68 -4.39 10.49
CA LEU A 160 8.32 -3.26 9.82
C LEU A 160 9.59 -3.70 9.08
N ALA A 161 10.40 -4.56 9.69
CA ALA A 161 11.61 -5.08 9.12
C ALA A 161 11.33 -5.91 7.86
N ASP A 162 10.38 -6.82 7.92
CA ASP A 162 10.10 -7.74 6.82
C ASP A 162 9.26 -7.08 5.71
N GLU A 163 8.19 -6.37 6.08
CA GLU A 163 7.19 -5.86 5.13
C GLU A 163 7.48 -4.44 4.63
N VAL A 164 8.13 -3.59 5.42
CA VAL A 164 8.32 -2.17 5.07
C VAL A 164 9.77 -1.89 4.67
N LEU A 165 10.72 -2.41 5.43
CA LEU A 165 12.15 -2.14 5.27
C LEU A 165 12.88 -3.17 4.40
N GLY A 166 12.39 -4.42 4.34
CA GLY A 166 13.07 -5.52 3.65
C GLY A 166 13.27 -5.30 2.13
N GLY A 167 12.47 -4.44 1.52
CA GLY A 167 12.58 -4.06 0.10
C GLY A 167 13.43 -2.81 -0.17
N LEU A 168 14.08 -2.23 0.84
CA LEU A 168 14.88 -1.01 0.71
C LEU A 168 16.36 -1.33 0.51
N ASP A 169 17.02 -0.56 -0.35
CA ASP A 169 18.47 -0.61 -0.47
C ASP A 169 19.15 0.11 0.71
N ALA A 170 20.39 -0.28 1.02
CA ALA A 170 21.12 0.25 2.17
C ALA A 170 21.18 1.80 2.24
N PRO A 171 21.38 2.53 1.12
CA PRO A 171 21.39 3.99 1.16
C PRO A 171 20.05 4.60 1.57
N LEU A 172 18.94 3.97 1.20
CA LEU A 172 17.60 4.43 1.56
C LEU A 172 17.27 4.08 3.01
N LEU A 173 17.71 2.93 3.51
CA LEU A 173 17.59 2.59 4.92
C LEU A 173 18.38 3.57 5.80
N ASP A 174 19.62 3.89 5.43
CA ASP A 174 20.46 4.87 6.13
C ASP A 174 19.79 6.25 6.15
N PHE A 175 19.18 6.66 5.03
CA PHE A 175 18.41 7.89 4.94
C PHE A 175 17.24 7.90 5.93
N LEU A 176 16.42 6.84 5.95
CA LEU A 176 15.29 6.71 6.87
C LEU A 176 15.75 6.80 8.33
N LEU A 177 16.81 6.08 8.69
CA LEU A 177 17.39 6.08 10.04
C LEU A 177 17.89 7.47 10.46
N LEU A 178 18.55 8.20 9.57
CA LEU A 178 19.00 9.57 9.87
C LEU A 178 17.83 10.52 10.09
N THR A 179 16.75 10.34 9.33
CA THR A 179 15.58 11.23 9.36
C THR A 179 14.54 10.87 10.42
N SER A 180 14.63 9.69 11.05
CA SER A 180 13.64 9.21 12.03
C SER A 180 13.60 10.00 13.33
N ILE A 181 14.54 10.94 13.53
CA ILE A 181 14.58 11.83 14.71
C ILE A 181 13.57 12.97 14.62
N ALA A 182 12.98 13.20 13.45
CA ALA A 182 12.10 14.34 13.20
C ALA A 182 10.63 13.93 13.27
N ASP A 183 9.85 14.58 14.14
CA ASP A 183 8.40 14.38 14.23
C ASP A 183 7.64 14.93 13.00
N ARG A 184 8.26 15.84 12.24
CA ARG A 184 7.71 16.39 11.00
C ARG A 184 8.79 16.39 9.92
N PHE A 185 8.42 15.91 8.75
CA PHE A 185 9.38 15.67 7.69
C PHE A 185 9.18 16.66 6.53
N THR A 186 10.22 17.45 6.21
CA THR A 186 10.27 18.31 5.02
C THR A 186 11.54 18.04 4.23
N ALA A 187 11.53 18.36 2.93
CA ALA A 187 12.71 18.18 2.07
C ALA A 187 13.91 18.98 2.58
N GLU A 188 13.69 20.20 3.05
CA GLU A 188 14.74 21.08 3.59
C GLU A 188 15.34 20.51 4.88
N LEU A 189 14.51 19.92 5.75
CA LEU A 189 14.98 19.28 6.97
C LEU A 189 15.77 18.00 6.65
N ALA A 190 15.30 17.20 5.68
CA ALA A 190 16.00 16.01 5.22
C ALA A 190 17.38 16.38 4.66
N ASP A 191 17.50 17.43 3.86
CA ASP A 191 18.77 17.92 3.34
C ASP A 191 19.69 18.44 4.45
N ALA A 192 19.15 19.14 5.45
CA ALA A 192 19.92 19.62 6.59
C ALA A 192 20.50 18.46 7.42
N ILE A 193 19.70 17.42 7.69
CA ILE A 193 20.09 16.25 8.48
C ILE A 193 21.09 15.39 7.70
N THR A 194 20.84 15.15 6.42
CA THR A 194 21.68 14.27 5.56
C THR A 194 22.88 14.98 4.96
N ARG A 195 23.06 16.28 5.27
CA ARG A 195 24.13 17.16 4.76
C ARG A 195 24.13 17.23 3.23
N ASN A 196 22.96 17.48 2.65
CA ASN A 196 22.74 17.82 1.25
C ASN A 196 23.23 16.75 0.24
N LYS A 197 23.03 15.46 0.58
CA LYS A 197 23.50 14.35 -0.25
C LYS A 197 22.42 13.61 -1.03
N MET A 198 21.12 13.84 -0.77
CA MET A 198 20.13 12.81 -1.09
C MET A 198 18.69 13.28 -1.45
N PRO A 199 18.49 14.30 -2.31
CA PRO A 199 17.14 14.70 -2.73
C PRO A 199 16.36 13.56 -3.43
N ILE A 200 17.05 12.60 -4.06
CA ILE A 200 16.41 11.45 -4.72
C ILE A 200 15.72 10.50 -3.73
N PHE A 201 16.22 10.40 -2.49
CA PHE A 201 15.67 9.46 -1.51
C PHE A 201 14.41 9.99 -0.85
N PHE A 202 14.27 11.31 -0.68
CA PHE A 202 13.00 11.94 -0.30
C PHE A 202 11.88 11.56 -1.28
N TRP A 203 12.12 11.76 -2.59
CA TRP A 203 11.16 11.40 -3.63
C TRP A 203 10.95 9.88 -3.73
N THR A 204 11.96 9.08 -3.40
CA THR A 204 11.85 7.61 -3.40
C THR A 204 11.01 7.11 -2.23
N CYS A 205 11.20 7.64 -1.02
CA CYS A 205 10.35 7.33 0.14
C CYS A 205 8.91 7.77 -0.08
N TRP A 206 8.71 8.97 -0.64
CA TRP A 206 7.39 9.49 -0.97
C TRP A 206 6.70 8.62 -2.03
N ARG A 207 7.43 8.21 -3.09
CA ARG A 207 6.90 7.28 -4.10
C ARG A 207 6.61 5.89 -3.54
N ARG A 208 7.38 5.43 -2.55
CA ARG A 208 7.20 4.12 -1.89
C ARG A 208 6.20 4.12 -0.73
N ALA A 209 5.55 5.25 -0.45
CA ALA A 209 4.63 5.44 0.66
C ALA A 209 5.22 5.01 2.02
N ILE A 210 6.52 5.27 2.23
CA ILE A 210 7.23 4.91 3.47
C ILE A 210 6.97 5.96 4.57
N PHE A 211 6.68 7.20 4.18
CA PHE A 211 6.26 8.26 5.09
C PHE A 211 4.77 8.54 4.88
N PHE A 212 4.02 8.58 5.97
CA PHE A 212 2.62 9.02 6.04
C PHE A 212 2.56 10.45 6.58
#